data_AF-A0A8T7JWA9-F1
#
_entry.id   AF-A0A8T7JWA9-F1
#
_cell.length_a   1.000
_cell.length_b   1.000
_cell.length_c   1.000
_cell.angle_alpha   90.00
_cell.angle_beta   90.00
_cell.angle_gamma   90.00
#
_symmetry.space_group_name_H-M   'P 1'
#
loop_
_entity.id
_entity.type
_entity.pdbx_description
1 polymer ?
#
loop_
_entity_poly.entity_id
_entity_poly.type
_entity_poly.pdbx_seq_one_letter_code
_entity_poly.pdbx_strand_id
1 'polypeptide(L)'
;MKREHIEDRGLSGKYFHIMLNIADDELDVYQYRLLGHYRRVCGDNSDGACWEGTRTTAARCKMSIGKVSKTRRELERLGYIKIESRPDDTLRITLVDRMADNVARYFLRLSSEQGVHVVNDGVHVVNDGVHVVNDGVHVVN
;
A
#
# COMPACT_ATOMS: atom_id res chain seq x y z
N MET A 1 3.05 10.79 -30.20
CA MET A 1 2.91 9.66 -29.24
C MET A 1 3.56 10.14 -27.95
N LYS A 2 2.80 10.31 -26.86
CA LYS A 2 3.28 11.00 -25.65
C LYS A 2 4.40 10.19 -24.97
N ARG A 3 5.51 10.86 -24.63
CA ARG A 3 6.56 10.30 -23.77
C ARG A 3 6.20 10.56 -22.31
N GLU A 4 6.69 9.71 -21.42
CA GLU A 4 6.39 9.81 -20.00
C GLU A 4 7.69 9.81 -19.22
N HIS A 5 7.74 10.66 -18.21
CA HIS A 5 8.84 10.77 -17.27
C HIS A 5 8.33 10.40 -15.88
N ILE A 6 8.74 9.24 -15.38
CA ILE A 6 8.29 8.68 -14.11
C ILE A 6 9.41 8.85 -13.08
N GLU A 7 9.13 9.41 -11.91
CA GLU A 7 10.13 9.68 -10.86
C GLU A 7 9.65 9.13 -9.50
N ASP A 8 10.49 8.34 -8.83
CA ASP A 8 10.28 7.89 -7.44
C ASP A 8 11.27 8.61 -6.52
N ARG A 9 10.73 9.36 -5.55
CA ARG A 9 11.52 10.11 -4.56
C ARG A 9 11.80 9.34 -3.28
N GLY A 10 11.34 8.09 -3.18
CA GLY A 10 11.53 7.22 -2.02
C GLY A 10 12.77 6.33 -2.11
N LEU A 11 12.85 5.36 -1.18
CA LEU A 11 13.86 4.29 -1.16
C LEU A 11 13.62 3.31 -2.31
N SER A 12 14.11 3.62 -3.50
CA SER A 12 14.10 2.71 -4.64
C SER A 12 15.36 1.84 -4.63
N GLY A 13 15.19 0.52 -4.51
CA GLY A 13 16.29 -0.44 -4.64
C GLY A 13 16.41 -0.91 -6.08
N LYS A 14 17.64 -1.03 -6.60
CA LYS A 14 17.90 -1.47 -7.98
C LYS A 14 17.35 -2.86 -8.32
N TYR A 15 17.18 -3.72 -7.32
CA TYR A 15 16.77 -5.11 -7.50
C TYR A 15 15.48 -5.47 -6.76
N PHE A 16 14.92 -4.54 -5.99
CA PHE A 16 13.70 -4.75 -5.24
C PHE A 16 12.99 -3.42 -4.98
N HIS A 17 11.68 -3.47 -4.84
CA HIS A 17 10.89 -2.35 -4.35
C HIS A 17 9.97 -2.86 -3.24
N ILE A 18 9.70 -1.99 -2.27
CA ILE A 18 8.76 -2.26 -1.20
C ILE A 18 7.41 -1.72 -1.63
N MET A 19 6.38 -2.56 -1.56
CA MET A 19 4.99 -2.14 -1.65
C MET A 19 4.45 -1.95 -0.23
N LEU A 20 3.72 -0.87 -0.01
CA LEU A 20 3.12 -0.56 1.29
C LEU A 20 1.83 -1.38 1.47
N ASN A 21 1.55 -1.83 2.69
CA ASN A 21 0.35 -2.61 2.99
C ASN A 21 -0.94 -1.83 2.67
N ILE A 22 -0.95 -0.51 2.89
CA ILE A 22 -2.09 0.32 2.49
C ILE A 22 -2.38 0.27 0.98
N ALA A 23 -1.37 0.01 0.15
CA ALA A 23 -1.56 -0.13 -1.28
C ALA A 23 -2.24 -1.47 -1.61
N ASP A 24 -1.91 -2.54 -0.88
CA ASP A 24 -2.56 -3.85 -1.04
C ASP A 24 -4.05 -3.79 -0.59
N ASP A 25 -4.32 -3.06 0.49
CA ASP A 25 -5.68 -2.88 1.01
C ASP A 25 -6.58 -2.01 0.11
N GLU A 26 -6.03 -0.94 -0.48
CA GLU A 26 -6.82 0.13 -1.12
C GLU A 26 -6.89 0.01 -2.64
N LEU A 27 -5.92 -0.65 -3.28
CA LEU A 27 -5.80 -0.66 -4.73
C LEU A 27 -6.38 -1.93 -5.34
N ASP A 28 -7.01 -1.78 -6.50
CA ASP A 28 -7.35 -2.92 -7.32
C ASP A 28 -6.10 -3.57 -7.94
N VAL A 29 -6.24 -4.78 -8.49
CA VAL A 29 -5.13 -5.55 -9.10
C VAL A 29 -4.39 -4.75 -10.18
N TYR A 30 -5.10 -3.90 -10.93
CA TYR A 30 -4.50 -3.10 -11.99
C TYR A 30 -3.74 -1.89 -11.44
N GLN A 31 -4.34 -1.19 -10.48
CA GLN A 31 -3.73 -0.07 -9.77
C GLN A 31 -2.46 -0.51 -9.04
N TYR A 32 -2.54 -1.62 -8.31
CA TYR A 32 -1.40 -2.22 -7.62
C TYR A 32 -0.29 -2.61 -8.60
N ARG A 33 -0.64 -3.29 -9.71
CA ARG A 33 0.33 -3.69 -10.74
C ARG A 33 1.03 -2.50 -11.39
N LEU A 34 0.29 -1.44 -11.71
CA LEU A 34 0.85 -0.25 -12.36
C LEU A 34 1.77 0.52 -11.39
N LEU A 35 1.35 0.68 -10.14
CA LEU A 35 2.16 1.34 -9.11
C LEU A 35 3.47 0.58 -8.85
N GLY A 36 3.40 -0.74 -8.69
CA GLY A 36 4.59 -1.59 -8.50
C GLY A 36 5.52 -1.57 -9.72
N HIS A 37 4.98 -1.55 -10.95
CA HIS A 37 5.80 -1.38 -12.15
C HIS A 37 6.57 -0.05 -12.14
N TYR A 38 5.92 1.06 -11.79
CA TYR A 38 6.56 2.37 -11.69
C TYR A 38 7.69 2.40 -10.66
N ARG A 39 7.45 1.89 -9.44
CA ARG A 39 8.49 1.78 -8.41
C ARG A 39 9.69 0.96 -8.91
N ARG A 40 9.43 -0.16 -9.58
CA ARG A 40 10.47 -1.02 -10.14
C ARG A 40 11.32 -0.30 -11.20
N VAL A 41 10.69 0.34 -12.18
CA VAL A 41 11.44 0.97 -13.28
C VAL A 41 12.17 2.25 -12.86
N CYS A 42 11.69 2.94 -11.83
CA CYS A 42 12.43 4.05 -11.23
C CYS A 42 13.66 3.54 -10.44
N GLY A 43 13.55 2.41 -9.75
CA GLY A 43 14.67 1.80 -9.02
C GLY A 43 15.76 1.21 -9.93
N ASP A 44 15.40 0.71 -11.11
CA ASP A 44 16.35 0.15 -12.09
C ASP A 44 17.40 1.20 -12.56
N ASN A 45 17.08 2.50 -12.48
CA ASN A 45 17.92 3.60 -12.96
C ASN A 45 18.59 4.37 -11.81
N SER A 46 19.84 4.79 -12.03
CA SER A 46 20.66 5.49 -11.02
C SER A 46 20.15 6.88 -10.64
N ASP A 47 19.28 7.46 -11.45
CA ASP A 47 18.65 8.78 -11.26
C ASP A 47 17.26 8.71 -10.61
N GLY A 48 16.76 7.51 -10.27
CA GLY A 48 15.43 7.33 -9.68
C GLY A 48 14.28 7.64 -10.65
N ALA A 49 14.58 7.79 -11.95
CA ALA A 49 13.62 8.19 -12.95
C ALA A 49 13.57 7.21 -14.13
N CYS A 50 12.45 7.14 -14.83
CA CYS A 50 12.28 6.28 -16.00
C CYS A 50 11.59 7.05 -17.13
N TRP A 51 12.10 6.82 -18.35
CA TRP A 51 11.49 7.30 -19.57
C TRP A 51 10.80 6.13 -20.28
N GLU A 52 9.47 6.09 -20.21
CA GLU A 52 8.67 5.04 -20.83
C GLU A 52 7.47 5.66 -21.59
N GLY A 53 7.02 5.02 -22.66
CA GLY A 53 5.80 5.44 -23.36
C GLY A 53 4.59 4.64 -22.89
N THR A 54 3.38 5.18 -23.04
CA THR A 54 2.14 4.51 -22.59
C THR A 54 1.98 3.09 -23.14
N ARG A 55 2.41 2.86 -24.39
CA ARG A 55 2.35 1.54 -25.05
C ARG A 55 3.28 0.53 -24.40
N THR A 56 4.50 0.94 -24.05
CA THR A 56 5.47 0.07 -23.37
C THR A 56 4.98 -0.25 -21.96
N THR A 57 4.49 0.76 -21.23
CA THR A 57 3.87 0.59 -19.91
C THR A 57 2.70 -0.39 -19.98
N ALA A 58 1.83 -0.25 -20.98
CA ALA A 58 0.70 -1.14 -21.21
C ALA A 58 1.14 -2.59 -21.45
N ALA A 59 2.12 -2.81 -22.33
CA ALA A 59 2.67 -4.13 -22.60
C ALA A 59 3.28 -4.77 -21.34
N ARG A 60 4.10 -4.04 -20.58
CA ARG A 60 4.75 -4.54 -19.36
C ARG A 60 3.79 -4.79 -18.20
N CYS A 61 2.76 -3.95 -18.09
CA CYS A 61 1.71 -4.12 -17.08
C CYS A 61 0.64 -5.13 -17.48
N LYS A 62 0.69 -5.67 -18.71
CA LYS A 62 -0.33 -6.58 -19.27
C LYS A 62 -1.73 -5.94 -19.27
N MET A 63 -1.80 -4.69 -19.73
CA MET A 63 -3.02 -3.88 -19.78
C MET A 63 -3.22 -3.31 -21.18
N SER A 64 -4.45 -2.95 -21.53
CA SER A 64 -4.68 -2.09 -22.69
C SER A 64 -4.20 -0.65 -22.41
N ILE A 65 -3.86 0.09 -23.47
CA ILE A 65 -3.46 1.51 -23.35
C ILE A 65 -4.56 2.33 -22.66
N GLY A 66 -5.83 2.08 -23.00
CA GLY A 66 -6.97 2.73 -22.36
C GLY A 66 -7.07 2.43 -20.87
N LYS A 67 -6.82 1.17 -20.47
CA LYS A 67 -6.80 0.77 -19.05
C LYS A 67 -5.65 1.45 -18.30
N VAL A 68 -4.45 1.55 -18.87
CA VAL A 68 -3.32 2.30 -18.26
C VAL A 68 -3.71 3.76 -18.01
N SER A 69 -4.24 4.44 -19.02
CA SER A 69 -4.65 5.85 -18.90
C SER A 69 -5.74 6.05 -17.84
N LYS A 70 -6.71 5.13 -17.76
CA LYS A 70 -7.76 5.14 -16.73
C LYS A 70 -7.16 4.92 -15.33
N THR A 71 -6.37 3.87 -15.16
CA THR A 71 -5.74 3.49 -13.89
C THR A 71 -4.82 4.59 -13.35
N ARG A 72 -4.14 5.35 -14.21
CA ARG A 72 -3.36 6.53 -13.78
C ARG A 72 -4.21 7.60 -13.13
N ARG A 73 -5.31 7.99 -13.78
CA ARG A 73 -6.24 8.98 -13.21
C ARG A 73 -6.82 8.50 -11.89
N GLU A 74 -7.09 7.20 -11.78
CA GLU A 74 -7.54 6.60 -10.51
C GLU A 74 -6.47 6.64 -9.42
N LEU A 75 -5.22 6.27 -9.73
CA LEU A 75 -4.09 6.36 -8.79
C LEU A 75 -3.81 7.80 -8.37
N GLU A 76 -3.94 8.77 -9.28
CA GLU A 76 -3.83 10.19 -8.98
C GLU A 76 -4.94 10.65 -8.04
N ARG A 77 -6.19 10.28 -8.33
CA ARG A 77 -7.35 10.56 -7.47
C ARG A 77 -7.20 9.97 -6.07
N LEU A 78 -6.58 8.79 -5.96
CA LEU A 78 -6.29 8.11 -4.69
C LEU A 78 -5.03 8.65 -3.98
N GLY A 79 -4.30 9.60 -4.59
CA GLY A 79 -3.13 10.24 -3.98
C GLY A 79 -1.84 9.41 -4.04
N TYR A 80 -1.79 8.33 -4.84
CA TYR A 80 -0.59 7.49 -4.97
C TYR A 80 0.43 8.05 -5.97
N ILE A 81 -0.02 8.83 -6.95
CA ILE A 81 0.83 9.49 -7.95
C ILE A 81 0.34 10.92 -8.18
N LYS A 82 1.21 11.76 -8.75
CA LYS A 82 0.85 13.07 -9.31
C LYS A 82 1.15 13.08 -10.81
N ILE A 83 0.26 13.64 -11.62
CA ILE A 83 0.43 13.72 -13.07
C ILE A 83 0.48 15.20 -13.47
N GLU A 84 1.52 15.57 -14.21
CA GLU A 84 1.69 16.91 -14.75
C GLU A 84 1.91 16.84 -16.25
N SER A 85 1.11 17.59 -17.01
CA SER A 85 1.36 17.75 -18.45
C SER A 85 2.40 18.83 -18.65
N ARG A 86 3.47 18.52 -19.36
CA ARG A 86 4.48 19.48 -19.76
C ARG A 86 4.17 20.08 -21.15
N PRO A 87 4.73 21.26 -21.49
CA PRO A 87 4.51 21.91 -22.77
C PRO A 87 5.03 21.12 -23.98
N ASP A 88 5.96 20.19 -23.76
CA ASP A 88 6.56 19.30 -24.77
C ASP A 88 5.72 18.04 -25.06
N ASP A 89 4.45 18.02 -24.64
CA ASP A 89 3.53 16.88 -24.72
C ASP A 89 4.00 15.63 -23.92
N THR A 90 4.96 15.82 -23.01
CA THR A 90 5.41 14.80 -22.06
C THR A 90 4.52 14.80 -20.81
N LEU A 91 4.16 13.61 -20.32
CA LEU A 91 3.52 13.47 -19.02
C LEU A 91 4.58 13.18 -17.95
N ARG A 92 4.71 14.06 -16.97
CA ARG A 92 5.49 13.77 -15.75
C ARG A 92 4.60 13.05 -14.74
N ILE A 93 5.06 11.90 -14.26
CA ILE A 93 4.39 11.10 -13.24
C ILE A 93 5.33 11.04 -12.03
N THR A 94 4.91 11.59 -10.89
CA THR A 94 5.69 11.52 -9.65
C THR A 94 5.00 10.57 -8.67
N LEU A 95 5.74 9.61 -8.13
CA LEU A 95 5.23 8.72 -7.10
C LEU A 95 5.17 9.46 -5.77
N VAL A 96 4.07 9.28 -5.03
CA VAL A 96 3.90 9.88 -3.71
C VAL A 96 4.37 8.88 -2.65
N ASP A 97 5.27 9.31 -1.78
CA ASP A 97 5.62 8.53 -0.59
C ASP A 97 4.48 8.61 0.43
N ARG A 98 3.93 7.43 0.76
CA ARG A 98 2.84 7.25 1.72
C ARG A 98 3.29 6.40 2.92
N MET A 99 4.60 6.33 3.20
CA MET A 99 5.12 5.56 4.33
C MET A 99 4.53 6.04 5.66
N ALA A 100 4.40 7.36 5.86
CA ALA A 100 3.79 7.93 7.06
C ALA A 100 2.34 7.46 7.25
N ASP A 101 1.53 7.47 6.19
CA ASP A 101 0.15 6.97 6.22
C ASP A 101 0.11 5.47 6.55
N ASN A 102 1.01 4.70 5.95
CA ASN A 102 1.10 3.26 6.17
C ASN A 102 1.45 2.95 7.64
N VAL A 103 2.46 3.62 8.18
CA VAL A 103 2.83 3.50 9.60
C VAL A 103 1.67 3.92 10.48
N ALA A 104 1.04 5.06 10.24
CA ALA A 104 -0.09 5.52 11.06
C ALA A 104 -1.23 4.49 11.12
N ARG A 105 -1.64 3.94 9.97
CA ARG A 105 -2.73 2.95 9.90
C ARG A 105 -2.39 1.63 10.61
N TYR A 106 -1.18 1.12 10.41
CA TYR A 106 -0.80 -0.20 10.93
C TYR A 106 -0.22 -0.16 12.35
N PHE A 107 0.43 0.92 12.75
CA PHE A 107 0.87 1.13 14.13
C PHE A 107 -0.32 1.27 15.08
N LEU A 108 -1.34 2.05 14.69
CA LEU A 108 -2.57 2.18 15.49
C LEU A 108 -3.32 0.85 15.61
N ARG A 109 -3.36 0.06 14.53
CA ARG A 109 -3.97 -1.27 14.53
C ARG A 109 -3.33 -2.18 15.59
N LEU A 110 -2.00 -2.26 15.62
CA LEU A 110 -1.27 -3.06 16.61
C LEU A 110 -1.61 -2.64 18.05
N SER A 111 -1.69 -1.33 18.32
CA SER A 111 -2.05 -0.81 19.65
C SER A 111 -3.47 -1.18 20.06
N SER A 112 -4.43 -1.14 19.13
CA SER A 112 -5.82 -1.54 19.41
C SER A 112 -5.97 -3.06 19.62
N GLU A 113 -5.28 -3.88 18.83
CA GLU A 113 -5.32 -5.34 18.95
C GLU A 113 -4.66 -5.82 20.26
N GLN A 114 -3.56 -5.19 20.67
CA GLN A 114 -2.93 -5.45 21.98
C GLN A 114 -3.87 -5.09 23.14
N GLY A 115 -4.60 -3.98 23.05
CA GLY A 115 -5.60 -3.61 24.06
C GLY A 115 -6.70 -4.66 24.20
N VAL A 116 -7.20 -5.21 23.10
CA VAL A 116 -8.19 -6.30 23.11
C VAL A 116 -7.62 -7.56 23.75
N HIS A 117 -6.36 -7.91 23.47
CA HIS A 117 -5.71 -9.07 24.06
C HIS A 117 -5.63 -8.98 25.59
N VAL A 118 -5.21 -7.83 26.12
CA VAL A 118 -5.15 -7.60 27.58
C VAL A 118 -6.53 -7.73 28.24
N VAL A 119 -7.58 -7.23 27.58
CA VAL A 119 -8.95 -7.36 28.09
C VAL A 119 -9.39 -8.83 28.10
N ASN A 120 -9.12 -9.57 27.02
CA ASN A 120 -9.47 -11.00 26.95
C ASN A 120 -8.75 -11.82 28.02
N ASP A 121 -7.46 -11.57 28.26
CA ASP A 121 -6.70 -12.24 29.32
C ASP A 121 -7.31 -11.95 30.70
N GLY A 122 -7.72 -10.70 30.94
CA GLY A 122 -8.44 -10.34 32.16
C GLY A 122 -9.78 -11.07 32.32
N VAL A 123 -10.56 -11.21 31.25
CA VAL A 123 -11.83 -11.95 31.26
C VAL A 123 -11.59 -13.43 31.55
N HIS A 124 -10.54 -14.04 30.98
CA HIS A 124 -10.18 -15.43 31.27
C HIS A 124 -9.89 -15.64 32.75
N VAL A 125 -9.10 -14.77 33.37
CA VAL A 125 -8.80 -14.84 34.81
C VAL A 125 -10.08 -14.73 35.66
N VAL A 126 -11.01 -13.84 35.28
CA VAL A 126 -12.30 -13.70 35.98
C VAL A 126 -13.15 -14.97 35.83
N ASN A 127 -13.23 -15.53 34.62
CA ASN A 127 -13.97 -16.76 34.37
C ASN A 127 -13.40 -17.94 35.18
N ASP A 128 -12.08 -18.07 35.25
CA ASP A 128 -11.42 -19.10 36.06
C ASP A 128 -11.78 -18.94 37.54
N GLY A 129 -11.78 -17.70 38.05
CA GLY A 129 -12.24 -17.41 39.41
C GLY A 129 -13.71 -17.78 39.67
N VAL A 130 -14.60 -17.50 38.72
CA VAL A 130 -16.02 -17.90 38.81
C VAL A 130 -16.17 -19.42 38.81
N HIS A 131 -15.39 -20.15 38.00
CA HIS A 131 -15.38 -21.61 38.02
C HIS A 131 -15.00 -22.17 39.38
N VAL A 132 -13.92 -21.66 39.99
CA VAL A 132 -13.49 -22.07 41.33
C VAL A 132 -14.57 -21.82 42.38
N VAL A 133 -15.27 -20.68 42.30
CA VAL A 133 -16.38 -20.38 43.23
C VAL A 133 -17.55 -21.34 43.03
N ASN A 134 -17.93 -21.61 41.78
CA ASN A 134 -19.01 -22.56 41.48
C ASN A 134 -18.67 -23.98 41.96
N ASP A 135 -17.45 -24.43 41.75
CA ASP A 135 -16.97 -25.73 42.25
C ASP A 135 -17.03 -25.77 43.78
N GLY A 136 -16.64 -24.69 44.45
CA GLY A 136 -16.78 -24.53 45.90
C GLY A 136 -18.24 -24.66 46.34
N VAL A 137 -19.17 -23.94 45.70
CA VAL A 137 -20.61 -24.00 46.01
C VAL A 137 -21.17 -25.42 45.85
N HIS A 138 -20.76 -26.14 44.81
CA HIS A 138 -21.18 -27.53 44.58
C HIS A 138 -20.71 -28.51 45.67
N VAL A 139 -19.61 -28.22 46.37
CA VAL A 139 -19.09 -29.08 47.43
C VAL A 139 -19.79 -28.84 48.77
N VAL A 140 -20.43 -27.68 48.97
CA VAL A 140 -21.12 -27.31 50.22
C VAL A 140 -22.65 -27.44 50.19
N ASN A 141 -23.25 -27.73 49.03
CA ASN A 141 -24.69 -28.03 48.88
C ASN A 141 -24.91 -29.53 48.67
#